data_AF-A0A2P9HM95-F1
#
_entry.id   AF-A0A2P9HM95-F1
#
_cell.length_a   1.000
_cell.length_b   1.000
_cell.length_c   1.000
_cell.angle_alpha   90.00
_cell.angle_beta   90.00
_cell.angle_gamma   90.00
#
_symmetry.space_group_name_H-M   'P 1'
#
loop_
_entity.id
_entity.type
_entity.pdbx_description
1 polymer ?
#
loop_
_entity_poly.entity_id
_entity_poly.type
_entity_poly.pdbx_seq_one_letter_code
_entity_poly.pdbx_strand_id
1 'polypeptide(L)'
;MTKKTIAFIALPAIALLAACTPRPASGPVTQNVSKAALPTMERIALGANSCWFKSKDKDFRSYSLAPELNSFSGRPRILVVPGHNPAARPLLVVQAEGNPARVETFGPMLQESHGNRILSDVNRWASGQKGC
;
A
#
# COMPACT_ATOMS: atom_id res chain seq x y z
N MET A 1 50.91 12.74 -52.08
CA MET A 1 51.25 12.92 -50.65
C MET A 1 50.00 13.35 -49.92
N THR A 2 49.51 12.49 -49.05
CA THR A 2 48.20 12.53 -48.40
C THR A 2 48.27 13.36 -47.12
N LYS A 3 47.36 14.31 -46.90
CA LYS A 3 47.09 14.88 -45.57
C LYS A 3 45.58 14.92 -45.34
N LYS A 4 45.09 13.93 -44.60
CA LYS A 4 43.74 13.89 -44.02
C LYS A 4 43.75 14.74 -42.76
N THR A 5 42.98 15.83 -42.75
CA THR A 5 42.71 16.60 -41.53
C THR A 5 41.43 16.03 -40.92
N ILE A 6 41.59 15.27 -39.84
CA ILE A 6 40.50 14.74 -39.02
C ILE A 6 40.10 15.88 -38.06
N ALA A 7 38.95 16.51 -38.31
CA ALA A 7 38.35 17.44 -37.36
C ALA A 7 37.53 16.64 -36.34
N PHE A 8 37.89 16.78 -35.07
CA PHE A 8 37.29 16.16 -33.91
C PHE A 8 35.80 16.50 -33.77
N ILE A 9 34.95 15.46 -33.73
CA ILE A 9 33.55 15.55 -33.31
C ILE A 9 33.54 15.55 -31.78
N ALA A 10 33.23 16.69 -31.16
CA ALA A 10 32.99 16.77 -29.73
C ALA A 10 31.56 16.28 -29.43
N LEU A 11 31.44 15.09 -28.84
CA LEU A 11 30.18 14.53 -28.31
C LEU A 11 29.76 15.27 -27.03
N PRO A 12 28.52 15.76 -26.89
CA PRO A 12 27.97 16.16 -25.60
C PRO A 12 27.35 14.92 -24.93
N ALA A 13 28.08 14.28 -24.02
CA ALA A 13 27.63 13.09 -23.28
C ALA A 13 27.14 13.42 -21.85
N ILE A 14 26.25 14.41 -21.68
CA ILE A 14 25.78 14.86 -20.34
C ILE A 14 24.25 14.72 -20.14
N ALA A 15 23.48 14.27 -21.14
CA ALA A 15 22.00 14.33 -21.07
C ALA A 15 21.28 13.17 -20.35
N LEU A 16 21.96 12.22 -19.70
CA LEU A 16 21.31 10.98 -19.17
C LEU A 16 20.98 10.97 -17.67
N LEU A 17 21.22 12.05 -16.92
CA LEU A 17 21.00 12.07 -15.46
C LEU A 17 19.60 12.50 -15.01
N ALA A 18 18.69 12.83 -15.93
CA ALA A 18 17.35 13.35 -15.59
C ALA A 18 16.30 12.28 -15.21
N ALA A 19 16.65 10.99 -15.21
CA ALA A 19 15.69 9.90 -14.94
C ALA A 19 15.58 9.49 -13.45
N CYS A 20 16.47 9.99 -12.58
CA CYS A 20 16.46 9.66 -11.15
C CYS A 20 15.64 10.67 -10.33
N THR A 21 14.37 10.89 -10.67
CA THR A 21 13.47 11.62 -9.78
C THR A 21 12.91 10.64 -8.74
N PRO A 22 13.17 10.80 -7.43
CA PRO A 22 12.56 9.95 -6.42
C PRO A 22 11.04 10.08 -6.53
N ARG A 23 10.36 8.96 -6.79
CA ARG A 23 8.90 8.93 -6.84
C ARG A 23 8.39 9.30 -5.43
N PRO A 24 7.53 10.31 -5.28
CA PRO A 24 7.01 10.67 -3.97
C PRO A 24 6.33 9.44 -3.36
N ALA A 25 6.77 9.03 -2.18
CA ALA A 25 6.07 8.02 -1.42
C ALA A 25 4.63 8.50 -1.22
N SER A 26 3.65 7.71 -1.67
CA SER A 26 2.24 8.04 -1.47
C SER A 26 1.99 8.13 0.03
N GLY A 27 1.59 9.32 0.51
CA GLY A 27 1.20 9.52 1.89
C GLY A 27 0.00 8.67 2.27
N PRO A 28 -0.33 8.57 3.57
CA PRO A 28 -1.48 7.81 4.02
C PRO A 28 -2.77 8.36 3.40
N VAL A 29 -3.59 7.46 2.88
CA VAL A 29 -4.94 7.78 2.44
C VAL A 29 -5.85 7.70 3.65
N THR A 30 -6.45 8.83 4.02
CA THR A 30 -7.32 8.95 5.19
C THR A 30 -8.79 9.01 4.79
N GLN A 31 -9.63 8.32 5.57
CA GLN A 31 -11.09 8.42 5.46
C GLN A 31 -11.71 8.46 6.87
N ASN A 32 -12.76 9.26 7.04
CA ASN A 32 -13.52 9.35 8.30
C ASN A 32 -14.78 8.50 8.21
N VAL A 33 -15.08 7.75 9.27
CA VAL A 33 -16.23 6.85 9.36
C VAL A 33 -16.98 7.14 10.66
N SER A 34 -18.31 7.25 10.61
CA SER A 34 -19.15 7.60 11.76
C SER A 34 -19.17 6.55 12.91
N LYS A 35 -18.46 5.42 12.77
CA LYS A 35 -18.36 4.34 13.77
C LYS A 35 -17.03 4.46 14.52
N ALA A 36 -16.92 3.88 15.71
CA ALA A 36 -15.66 3.81 16.46
C ALA A 36 -14.57 3.00 15.72
N ALA A 37 -13.30 3.25 16.04
CA ALA A 37 -12.14 2.65 15.38
C ALA A 37 -12.14 1.11 15.43
N LEU A 38 -12.31 0.51 16.62
CA LEU A 38 -12.27 -0.95 16.80
C LEU A 38 -13.30 -1.71 15.94
N PRO A 39 -14.62 -1.44 16.03
CA PRO A 39 -15.61 -2.12 15.20
C PRO A 39 -15.47 -1.80 13.70
N THR A 40 -14.80 -0.70 13.35
CA THR A 40 -14.45 -0.41 11.95
C THR A 40 -13.31 -1.30 11.47
N MET A 41 -12.26 -1.46 12.27
CA MET A 41 -11.13 -2.31 11.95
C MET A 41 -11.47 -3.81 11.98
N GLU A 42 -12.37 -4.25 12.85
CA GLU A 42 -12.89 -5.63 12.83
C GLU A 42 -13.56 -5.96 11.49
N ARG A 43 -14.38 -5.05 10.97
CA ARG A 43 -15.03 -5.21 9.65
C ARG A 43 -14.01 -5.23 8.51
N ILE A 44 -13.04 -4.32 8.55
CA ILE A 44 -11.95 -4.28 7.56
C ILE A 44 -11.15 -5.60 7.62
N ALA A 45 -10.83 -6.11 8.81
CA ALA A 45 -10.11 -7.36 8.98
C ALA A 45 -10.88 -8.57 8.42
N LEU A 46 -12.20 -8.63 8.67
CA LEU A 46 -13.06 -9.68 8.12
C LEU A 46 -13.17 -9.60 6.58
N GLY A 47 -13.31 -8.40 6.04
CA GLY A 47 -13.32 -8.13 4.60
C GLY A 47 -12.02 -8.58 3.94
N ALA A 48 -10.87 -8.09 4.42
CA ALA A 48 -9.56 -8.48 3.93
C ALA A 48 -9.35 -10.00 4.00
N ASN A 49 -9.65 -10.61 5.15
CA ASN A 49 -9.47 -12.06 5.32
C ASN A 49 -10.32 -12.87 4.33
N SER A 50 -11.58 -12.49 4.12
CA SER A 50 -12.48 -13.21 3.21
C SER A 50 -12.15 -12.97 1.73
N CYS A 51 -11.96 -11.71 1.34
CA CYS A 51 -11.87 -11.29 -0.05
C CYS A 51 -10.47 -11.29 -0.65
N TRP A 52 -9.43 -11.14 0.18
CA TRP A 52 -8.06 -11.16 -0.30
C TRP A 52 -7.39 -12.53 -0.04
N PHE A 53 -7.50 -13.06 1.18
CA PHE A 53 -6.70 -14.22 1.59
C PHE A 53 -7.43 -15.56 1.44
N LYS A 54 -8.64 -15.71 1.99
CA LYS A 54 -9.43 -16.96 1.88
C LYS A 54 -9.87 -17.26 0.44
N SER A 55 -10.15 -16.21 -0.34
CA SER A 55 -10.47 -16.32 -1.77
C SER A 55 -9.26 -16.67 -2.66
N LYS A 56 -8.04 -16.62 -2.10
CA LYS A 56 -6.77 -16.75 -2.85
C LYS A 56 -6.65 -15.72 -3.98
N ASP A 57 -7.00 -14.48 -3.68
CA ASP A 57 -6.95 -13.40 -4.65
C ASP A 57 -5.56 -13.30 -5.30
N LYS A 58 -5.54 -13.08 -6.63
CA LYS A 58 -4.31 -13.09 -7.42
C LYS A 58 -3.28 -12.05 -6.96
N ASP A 59 -3.74 -10.93 -6.41
CA ASP A 59 -2.91 -9.82 -5.96
C ASP A 59 -2.42 -10.04 -4.52
N PHE A 60 -3.04 -10.95 -3.75
CA PHE A 60 -2.76 -11.16 -2.33
C PHE A 60 -2.19 -12.53 -1.97
N ARG A 61 -2.28 -13.52 -2.85
CA ARG A 61 -1.92 -14.94 -2.58
C ARG A 61 -0.46 -15.18 -2.15
N SER A 62 0.46 -14.27 -2.43
CA SER A 62 1.88 -14.33 -2.01
C SER A 62 2.16 -13.68 -0.65
N TYR A 63 1.12 -13.14 -0.02
CA TYR A 63 1.22 -12.40 1.23
C TYR A 63 0.39 -13.07 2.33
N SER A 64 0.56 -12.61 3.56
CA SER A 64 -0.20 -13.03 4.73
C SER A 64 -0.84 -11.83 5.42
N LEU A 65 -2.02 -12.05 6.02
CA LEU A 65 -2.72 -11.09 6.86
C LEU A 65 -2.28 -11.26 8.32
N ALA A 66 -1.88 -10.17 8.97
CA ALA A 66 -1.63 -10.12 10.40
C ALA A 66 -2.53 -9.07 11.07
N PRO A 67 -3.65 -9.49 11.70
CA PRO A 67 -4.51 -8.59 12.45
C PRO A 67 -3.92 -8.26 13.83
N GLU A 68 -3.80 -6.97 14.12
CA GLU A 68 -3.38 -6.43 15.42
C GLU A 68 -4.50 -5.54 15.98
N LEU A 69 -5.66 -6.16 16.21
CA LEU A 69 -6.86 -5.45 16.66
C LEU A 69 -6.87 -5.17 18.16
N ASN A 70 -6.18 -5.99 18.95
CA ASN A 70 -6.01 -5.75 20.38
C ASN A 70 -4.92 -4.69 20.60
N SER A 71 -5.31 -3.42 20.46
CA SER A 71 -4.42 -2.29 20.63
C SER A 71 -4.72 -1.56 21.94
N PHE A 72 -3.87 -1.75 22.95
CA PHE A 72 -3.90 -0.97 24.19
C PHE A 72 -3.68 0.54 23.96
N SER A 73 -3.09 0.92 22.82
CA SER A 73 -2.87 2.31 22.42
C SER A 73 -4.06 2.94 21.68
N GLY A 74 -5.21 2.25 21.59
CA GLY A 74 -6.40 2.77 20.89
C GLY A 74 -6.26 2.85 19.37
N ARG A 75 -5.30 2.13 18.78
CA ARG A 75 -4.98 2.13 17.35
C ARG A 75 -4.95 0.72 16.76
N PRO A 76 -6.12 0.06 16.65
CA PRO A 76 -6.24 -1.23 15.98
C PRO A 76 -5.76 -1.12 14.54
N ARG A 77 -5.09 -2.17 14.05
CA ARG A 77 -4.58 -2.22 12.68
C ARG A 77 -4.63 -3.63 12.08
N ILE A 78 -4.58 -3.71 10.77
CA ILE A 78 -4.23 -4.91 10.03
C ILE A 78 -2.97 -4.65 9.22
N LEU A 79 -2.15 -5.68 9.07
CA LEU A 79 -0.92 -5.65 8.31
C LEU A 79 -1.00 -6.69 7.19
N VAL A 80 -0.49 -6.35 6.02
CA VAL A 80 -0.15 -7.33 4.98
C VAL A 80 1.35 -7.47 4.94
N VAL A 81 1.83 -8.69 5.13
CA VAL A 81 3.26 -9.05 5.24
C VAL A 81 3.62 -10.10 4.20
N PRO A 82 4.91 -10.25 3.83
CA PRO A 82 5.35 -11.35 2.98
C PRO A 82 4.92 -12.72 3.53
N GLY A 83 4.34 -13.57 2.69
CA GLY A 83 3.77 -14.85 3.13
C GLY A 83 4.80 -15.79 3.75
N HIS A 84 6.01 -15.83 3.17
CA HIS A 84 7.11 -16.68 3.63
C HIS A 84 7.93 -16.08 4.79
N ASN A 85 7.72 -14.80 5.12
CA ASN A 85 8.40 -14.15 6.24
C ASN A 85 7.47 -13.13 6.93
N PRO A 86 6.56 -13.60 7.79
CA PRO A 86 5.60 -12.73 8.47
C PRO A 86 6.22 -11.71 9.42
N ALA A 87 7.47 -11.94 9.88
CA ALA A 87 8.22 -11.01 10.72
C ALA A 87 8.89 -9.88 9.94
N ALA A 88 8.85 -9.93 8.60
CA ALA A 88 9.36 -8.86 7.76
C ALA A 88 8.50 -7.59 7.86
N ARG A 89 9.04 -6.49 7.34
CA ARG A 89 8.35 -5.19 7.29
C ARG A 89 6.99 -5.33 6.58
N PRO A 90 5.89 -4.78 7.14
CA PRO A 90 4.61 -4.71 6.48
C PRO A 90 4.66 -3.94 5.15
N LEU A 91 3.95 -4.47 4.15
CA LEU A 91 3.82 -3.91 2.80
C LEU A 91 2.51 -3.12 2.62
N LEU A 92 1.51 -3.40 3.47
CA LEU A 92 0.31 -2.60 3.62
C LEU A 92 -0.03 -2.52 5.11
N VAL A 93 -0.43 -1.34 5.55
CA VAL A 93 -0.98 -1.07 6.87
C VAL A 93 -2.31 -0.38 6.70
N VAL A 94 -3.34 -0.92 7.34
CA VAL A 94 -4.62 -0.22 7.54
C VAL A 94 -4.81 -0.08 9.04
N GLN A 95 -4.99 1.13 9.52
CA GLN A 95 -5.21 1.41 10.93
C GLN A 95 -6.36 2.39 11.12
N ALA A 96 -6.92 2.42 12.32
CA ALA A 96 -7.89 3.45 12.67
C ALA A 96 -7.71 3.94 14.10
N GLU A 97 -8.13 5.18 14.35
CA GLU A 97 -8.17 5.79 15.68
C GLU A 97 -9.45 6.60 15.88
N GLY A 98 -9.82 6.84 17.15
CA GLY A 98 -10.93 7.72 17.50
C GLY A 98 -12.35 7.15 17.38
N ASN A 99 -13.31 8.02 17.67
CA ASN A 99 -14.75 7.82 17.52
C ASN A 99 -15.38 9.20 17.25
N PRO A 100 -15.66 9.59 15.98
CA PRO A 100 -15.66 8.76 14.78
C PRO A 100 -14.26 8.25 14.36
N ALA A 101 -14.21 7.09 13.71
CA ALA A 101 -12.98 6.46 13.27
C ALA A 101 -12.33 7.25 12.14
N ARG A 102 -11.07 7.61 12.33
CA ARG A 102 -10.17 8.07 11.27
C ARG A 102 -9.34 6.88 10.80
N VAL A 103 -9.66 6.35 9.62
CA VAL A 103 -8.97 5.21 9.01
C VAL A 103 -7.85 5.73 8.12
N GLU A 104 -6.66 5.15 8.26
CA GLU A 104 -5.49 5.42 7.41
C GLU A 104 -5.04 4.15 6.72
N THR A 105 -4.76 4.25 5.42
CA THR A 105 -4.18 3.17 4.62
C THR A 105 -2.88 3.64 3.99
N PHE A 106 -1.79 2.89 4.19
CA PHE A 106 -0.48 3.24 3.65
C PHE A 106 0.41 2.01 3.46
N GLY A 107 1.44 2.14 2.64
CA GLY A 107 2.46 1.11 2.42
C GLY A 107 2.85 0.95 0.96
N PRO A 108 3.94 0.21 0.66
CA PRO A 108 4.40 -0.08 -0.70
C PRO A 108 3.32 -0.61 -1.65
N MET A 109 2.39 -1.44 -1.18
CA MET A 109 1.34 -2.04 -2.04
C MET A 109 0.41 -1.01 -2.69
N LEU A 110 0.29 0.19 -2.11
CA LEU A 110 -0.52 1.26 -2.71
C LEU A 110 0.10 1.85 -3.99
N GLN A 111 1.39 1.62 -4.22
CA GLN A 111 2.09 2.09 -5.42
C GLN A 111 2.09 1.06 -6.54
N GLU A 112 1.54 -0.13 -6.29
CA GLU A 112 1.39 -1.19 -7.28
C GLU A 112 0.14 -0.97 -8.14
N SER A 113 0.00 -1.75 -9.21
CA SER A 113 -1.12 -1.63 -10.16
C SER A 113 -2.50 -1.81 -9.52
N HIS A 114 -2.58 -2.51 -8.38
CA HIS A 114 -3.81 -2.78 -7.64
C HIS A 114 -4.02 -1.84 -6.43
N GLY A 115 -3.21 -0.79 -6.27
CA GLY A 115 -3.32 0.16 -5.14
C GLY A 115 -4.70 0.82 -5.03
N ASN A 116 -5.28 1.26 -6.14
CA ASN A 116 -6.63 1.84 -6.15
C ASN A 116 -7.71 0.85 -5.72
N ARG A 117 -7.53 -0.44 -6.04
CA ARG A 117 -8.44 -1.50 -5.61
C ARG A 117 -8.36 -1.69 -4.09
N ILE A 118 -7.16 -1.71 -3.52
CA ILE A 118 -6.97 -1.77 -2.06
C ILE A 118 -7.79 -0.67 -1.37
N LEU A 119 -7.66 0.57 -1.84
CA LEU A 119 -8.37 1.72 -1.27
C LEU A 119 -9.90 1.57 -1.41
N SER A 120 -10.38 1.10 -2.55
CA SER A 120 -11.81 0.85 -2.78
C SER A 120 -12.37 -0.21 -1.83
N ASP A 121 -11.65 -1.33 -1.67
CA ASP A 121 -12.03 -2.42 -0.79
C ASP A 121 -12.04 -1.98 0.69
N VAL A 122 -11.00 -1.27 1.13
CA VAL A 122 -10.94 -0.74 2.50
C VAL A 122 -12.09 0.25 2.76
N ASN A 123 -12.38 1.16 1.81
CA ASN A 123 -13.49 2.09 1.93
C ASN A 123 -14.85 1.38 2.01
N ARG A 124 -15.07 0.38 1.16
CA ARG A 124 -16.27 -0.49 1.16
C ARG A 124 -16.52 -1.10 2.53
N TRP A 125 -15.50 -1.75 3.11
CA TRP A 125 -15.65 -2.42 4.40
C TRP A 125 -15.75 -1.45 5.56
N ALA A 126 -15.01 -0.33 5.50
CA ALA A 126 -15.09 0.73 6.49
C ALA A 126 -16.48 1.39 6.51
N SER A 127 -17.15 1.54 5.38
CA SER A 127 -18.52 2.04 5.29
C SER A 127 -19.59 1.00 5.69
N GLY A 128 -19.18 -0.26 5.92
CA GLY A 128 -20.05 -1.34 6.40
C GLY A 128 -20.66 -2.21 5.31
N GLN A 129 -20.27 -2.00 4.05
CA GLN A 129 -20.63 -2.91 2.96
C GLN A 129 -19.87 -4.24 3.12
N LYS A 130 -20.51 -5.34 2.72
CA LYS A 130 -19.95 -6.69 2.77
C LYS A 130 -19.54 -7.14 1.37
N GLY A 131 -18.70 -8.17 1.31
CA GLY A 131 -18.31 -8.82 0.07
C GLY A 131 -17.06 -8.23 -0.57
N CYS A 132 -16.77 -8.79 -1.73
CA CYS A 132 -15.71 -8.42 -2.67
C CYS A 132 -16.43 -7.84 -3.90
#